data_AF-A0A931TGL3-F1
#
_entry.id   AF-A0A931TGL3-F1
#
_cell.length_a   1.000
_cell.length_b   1.000
_cell.length_c   1.000
_cell.angle_alpha   90.00
_cell.angle_beta   90.00
_cell.angle_gamma   90.00
#
_symmetry.space_group_name_H-M   'P 1'
#
loop_
_entity.id
_entity.type
_entity.pdbx_description
1 polymer ?
#
loop_
_entity_poly.entity_id
_entity_poly.type
_entity_poly.pdbx_seq_one_letter_code
_entity_poly.pdbx_strand_id
1 'polypeptide(L)'
;MNNVLLAIDPIYIGGTAQFALTRQTLDVDANGDGVVDLVGATVRGVALSVSDVRVVVDGVATLRVSGQLALASVTAAGGTTPSYTALKMGNVTVSTEVVSGSFALTGDLTISRLEMNNGATPTAPRLDWTKAFDFNGDGTKDLLDPGAALPTPVALPIDFNQGLSLLLSGSVSGNGIVGVDDTDPDRFTIDPDDPDDTAFLTVAGVSLSGSVSFAVAIRDVDLAAQDNATLTTFALRIDDPVTLRIDTIAASITSGALAVATIDLTDGTQYFG
;
A
#
# COMPACT_ATOMS: atom_id res chain seq x y z
N MET A 1 -19.63 -24.36 -6.55
CA MET A 1 -19.44 -22.91 -6.46
C MET A 1 -19.52 -22.57 -4.99
N ASN A 2 -18.41 -22.54 -4.25
CA ASN A 2 -18.48 -22.51 -2.79
C ASN A 2 -17.74 -21.26 -2.27
N ASN A 3 -18.50 -20.39 -1.61
CA ASN A 3 -18.18 -19.08 -1.01
C ASN A 3 -17.82 -17.94 -1.97
N VAL A 4 -18.84 -17.36 -2.63
CA VAL A 4 -18.76 -16.00 -3.20
C VAL A 4 -19.14 -14.99 -2.10
N LEU A 5 -18.22 -14.12 -1.73
CA LEU A 5 -18.40 -13.01 -0.78
C LEU A 5 -19.06 -11.79 -1.43
N LEU A 6 -18.72 -11.49 -2.69
CA LEU A 6 -19.26 -10.37 -3.45
C LEU A 6 -19.31 -10.74 -4.94
N ALA A 7 -20.43 -10.47 -5.59
CA ALA A 7 -20.59 -10.62 -7.04
C ALA A 7 -21.12 -9.32 -7.64
N ILE A 8 -20.40 -8.79 -8.62
CA ILE A 8 -20.78 -7.65 -9.45
C ILE A 8 -20.36 -8.03 -10.88
N ASP A 9 -21.26 -8.64 -11.64
CA ASP A 9 -20.98 -9.17 -13.00
C ASP A 9 -20.14 -8.18 -13.83
N PRO A 10 -18.98 -8.58 -14.41
CA PRO A 10 -18.38 -9.92 -14.51
C PRO A 10 -17.41 -10.32 -13.37
N ILE A 11 -17.44 -9.63 -12.23
CA ILE A 11 -16.51 -9.80 -11.12
C ILE A 11 -17.10 -10.66 -10.01
N TYR A 12 -16.35 -11.65 -9.57
CA TYR A 12 -16.69 -12.55 -8.48
C TYR A 12 -15.55 -12.61 -7.46
N ILE A 13 -15.85 -12.38 -6.19
CA ILE A 13 -14.90 -12.46 -5.08
C ILE A 13 -15.31 -13.61 -4.19
N GLY A 14 -14.42 -14.57 -3.93
CA GLY A 14 -14.66 -15.70 -3.06
C GLY A 14 -13.61 -15.90 -1.97
N GLY A 15 -13.94 -16.66 -0.93
CA GLY A 15 -13.06 -16.96 0.20
C GLY A 15 -13.68 -16.70 1.57
N THR A 16 -12.84 -16.45 2.56
CA THR A 16 -13.26 -16.09 3.92
C THR A 16 -12.51 -14.85 4.39
N ALA A 17 -13.21 -13.97 5.09
CA ALA A 17 -12.64 -12.80 5.72
C ALA A 17 -13.02 -12.78 7.21
N GLN A 18 -12.05 -12.48 8.06
CA GLN A 18 -12.31 -12.10 9.43
C GLN A 18 -12.45 -10.59 9.50
N PHE A 19 -13.44 -10.08 10.23
CA PHE A 19 -13.61 -8.65 10.44
C PHE A 19 -13.90 -8.34 11.89
N ALA A 20 -13.51 -7.13 12.31
CA ALA A 20 -13.85 -6.56 13.60
C ALA A 20 -14.24 -5.09 13.43
N LEU A 21 -15.18 -4.62 14.25
CA LEU A 21 -15.58 -3.22 14.34
C LEU A 21 -15.62 -2.84 15.81
N THR A 22 -14.81 -1.86 16.20
CA THR A 22 -14.88 -1.19 17.49
C THR A 22 -15.46 0.20 17.31
N ARG A 23 -16.26 0.62 18.30
CA ARG A 23 -16.77 1.99 18.39
C ARG A 23 -16.76 2.40 19.84
N GLN A 24 -16.11 3.51 20.13
CA GLN A 24 -15.98 4.06 21.47
C GLN A 24 -16.26 5.56 21.43
N THR A 25 -16.67 6.09 22.58
CA THR A 25 -16.78 7.53 22.81
C THR A 25 -15.71 7.91 23.81
N LEU A 26 -14.80 8.80 23.43
CA LEU A 26 -13.73 9.27 24.29
C LEU A 26 -13.28 10.68 23.90
N ASP A 27 -12.53 11.28 24.81
CA ASP A 27 -11.90 12.57 24.63
C ASP A 27 -10.60 12.41 23.83
N VAL A 28 -10.39 13.27 22.83
CA VAL A 28 -9.24 13.18 21.92
C VAL A 28 -8.40 14.46 22.00
N ASP A 29 -7.11 14.26 22.22
CA ASP A 29 -6.07 15.29 22.17
C ASP A 29 -5.52 15.33 20.74
N ALA A 30 -6.03 16.27 19.93
CA ALA A 30 -5.86 16.24 18.49
C ALA A 30 -4.50 16.82 18.05
N ASN A 31 -3.95 17.75 18.85
CA ASN A 31 -2.65 18.37 18.59
C ASN A 31 -1.50 17.76 19.42
N GLY A 32 -1.80 16.86 20.37
CA GLY A 32 -0.82 16.17 21.19
C GLY A 32 -0.16 17.05 22.25
N ASP A 33 -0.81 18.15 22.66
CA ASP A 33 -0.29 19.11 23.65
C ASP A 33 -0.63 18.74 25.11
N GLY A 34 -1.40 17.67 25.31
CA GLY A 34 -1.85 17.20 26.62
C GLY A 34 -3.20 17.78 27.06
N VAL A 35 -3.83 18.64 26.25
CA VAL A 35 -5.18 19.18 26.45
C VAL A 35 -6.15 18.50 25.49
N VAL A 36 -7.36 18.21 25.96
CA VAL A 36 -8.41 17.62 25.13
C VAL A 36 -8.96 18.66 24.16
N ASP A 37 -8.91 18.35 22.86
CA ASP A 37 -9.48 19.17 21.79
C ASP A 37 -10.90 18.74 21.41
N LEU A 38 -11.15 17.43 21.34
CA LEU A 38 -12.43 16.86 20.96
C LEU A 38 -13.03 16.08 22.13
N VAL A 39 -13.98 16.72 22.82
CA VAL A 39 -14.71 16.10 23.93
C VAL A 39 -15.80 15.18 23.37
N GLY A 40 -15.86 13.94 23.87
CA GLY A 40 -16.89 12.96 23.50
C GLY A 40 -16.89 12.57 22.02
N ALA A 41 -15.73 12.55 21.37
CA ALA A 41 -15.60 12.13 19.99
C ALA A 41 -15.91 10.64 19.82
N THR A 42 -16.47 10.27 18.67
CA THR A 42 -16.65 8.86 18.30
C THR A 42 -15.41 8.35 17.60
N VAL A 43 -14.69 7.44 18.24
CA VAL A 43 -13.54 6.73 17.66
C VAL A 43 -14.04 5.38 17.16
N ARG A 44 -13.73 5.05 15.90
CA ARG A 44 -14.04 3.77 15.28
C ARG A 44 -12.77 3.11 14.80
N GLY A 45 -12.64 1.81 15.06
CA GLY A 45 -11.64 0.95 14.48
C GLY A 45 -12.32 -0.15 13.68
N VAL A 46 -11.85 -0.39 12.47
CA VAL A 46 -12.26 -1.52 11.63
C VAL A 46 -11.01 -2.31 11.31
N ALA A 47 -11.05 -3.62 11.50
CA ALA A 47 -10.01 -4.50 11.02
C ALA A 47 -10.61 -5.56 10.10
N LEU A 48 -9.85 -5.92 9.07
CA LEU A 48 -10.17 -6.96 8.11
C LEU A 48 -8.92 -7.81 7.91
N SER A 49 -9.05 -9.13 8.02
CA SER A 49 -8.02 -10.07 7.63
C SER A 49 -8.59 -11.02 6.58
N VAL A 50 -7.95 -11.04 5.43
CA VAL A 50 -8.28 -11.92 4.31
C VAL A 50 -7.10 -12.85 4.05
N SER A 51 -7.42 -14.09 3.74
CA SER A 51 -6.43 -15.09 3.35
C SER A 51 -6.97 -15.82 2.14
N ASP A 52 -6.16 -15.86 1.08
CA ASP A 52 -6.44 -16.55 -0.18
C ASP A 52 -7.82 -16.20 -0.77
N VAL A 53 -8.18 -14.91 -0.75
CA VAL A 53 -9.39 -14.43 -1.41
C VAL A 53 -9.16 -14.47 -2.91
N ARG A 54 -9.99 -15.24 -3.62
CA ARG A 54 -9.96 -15.33 -5.08
C ARG A 54 -10.84 -14.25 -5.68
N VAL A 55 -10.26 -13.39 -6.52
CA VAL A 55 -10.98 -12.42 -7.35
C VAL A 55 -10.93 -12.89 -8.79
N VAL A 56 -12.09 -13.11 -9.40
CA VAL A 56 -12.23 -13.50 -10.80
C VAL A 56 -12.90 -12.36 -11.55
N VAL A 57 -12.24 -11.85 -12.59
CA VAL A 57 -12.83 -10.96 -13.58
C VAL A 57 -12.95 -11.75 -14.87
N ASP A 58 -14.18 -12.09 -15.26
CA ASP A 58 -14.41 -12.99 -16.40
C ASP A 58 -13.74 -12.46 -17.68
N GLY A 59 -13.01 -13.33 -18.37
CA GLY A 59 -12.25 -13.01 -19.58
C GLY A 59 -11.04 -12.08 -19.42
N VAL A 60 -10.65 -11.70 -18.18
CA VAL A 60 -9.52 -10.78 -17.94
C VAL A 60 -8.44 -11.42 -17.07
N ALA A 61 -8.78 -11.78 -15.82
CA ALA A 61 -7.80 -12.25 -14.85
C ALA A 61 -8.43 -12.99 -13.67
N THR A 62 -7.61 -13.85 -13.08
CA THR A 62 -7.82 -14.38 -11.72
C THR A 62 -6.71 -13.88 -10.83
N LEU A 63 -7.08 -13.34 -9.66
CA LEU A 63 -6.16 -12.86 -8.63
C LEU A 63 -6.35 -13.64 -7.34
N ARG A 64 -5.26 -13.85 -6.60
CA ARG A 64 -5.32 -14.20 -5.17
C ARG A 64 -4.88 -13.00 -4.35
N VAL A 65 -5.68 -12.67 -3.35
CA VAL A 65 -5.43 -11.55 -2.44
C VAL A 65 -5.38 -12.09 -1.01
N SER A 66 -4.28 -11.85 -0.34
CA SER A 66 -4.13 -12.07 1.11
C SER A 66 -3.63 -10.79 1.75
N GLY A 67 -4.00 -10.56 3.00
CA GLY A 67 -3.53 -9.39 3.73
C GLY A 67 -4.40 -9.03 4.91
N GLN A 68 -3.91 -8.05 5.67
CA GLN A 68 -4.63 -7.47 6.79
C GLN A 68 -4.74 -5.96 6.62
N LEU A 69 -5.84 -5.41 7.08
CA LEU A 69 -6.20 -4.01 6.96
C LEU A 69 -6.75 -3.53 8.29
N ALA A 70 -6.31 -2.36 8.74
CA ALA A 70 -6.95 -1.59 9.79
C ALA A 70 -7.31 -0.21 9.25
N LEU A 71 -8.54 0.23 9.54
CA LEU A 71 -9.04 1.57 9.28
C LEU A 71 -9.48 2.16 10.61
N ALA A 72 -9.05 3.36 10.91
CA ALA A 72 -9.51 4.13 12.05
C ALA A 72 -10.15 5.44 11.60
N SER A 73 -11.14 5.90 12.36
CA SER A 73 -11.75 7.20 12.14
C SER A 73 -12.13 7.86 13.47
N VAL A 74 -11.89 9.16 13.57
CA VAL A 74 -12.36 9.99 14.69
C VAL A 74 -13.40 10.97 14.15
N THR A 75 -14.60 10.96 14.70
CA THR A 75 -15.67 11.91 14.37
C THR A 75 -15.96 12.76 15.61
N ALA A 76 -15.85 14.08 15.49
CA ALA A 76 -16.20 15.01 16.57
C ALA A 76 -17.64 14.80 17.06
N ALA A 77 -17.91 15.10 18.33
CA ALA A 77 -19.25 15.00 18.91
C ALA A 77 -20.27 15.82 18.10
N GLY A 78 -21.40 15.21 17.75
CA GLY A 78 -22.43 15.84 16.90
C GLY A 78 -22.07 15.97 15.42
N GLY A 79 -20.84 15.59 15.02
CA GLY A 79 -20.41 15.54 13.61
C GLY A 79 -20.95 14.32 12.87
N THR A 80 -21.07 14.45 11.55
CA THR A 80 -21.51 13.35 10.66
C THR A 80 -20.39 12.83 9.75
N THR A 81 -19.29 13.57 9.63
CA THR A 81 -18.10 13.19 8.87
C THR A 81 -16.89 13.02 9.79
N PRO A 82 -16.00 12.06 9.54
CA PRO A 82 -14.73 11.96 10.28
C PRO A 82 -13.88 13.22 10.16
N SER A 83 -13.35 13.69 11.28
CA SER A 83 -12.33 14.73 11.35
C SER A 83 -10.94 14.16 11.04
N TYR A 84 -10.71 12.89 11.36
CA TYR A 84 -9.46 12.20 11.10
C TYR A 84 -9.75 10.78 10.62
N THR A 85 -8.92 10.29 9.70
CA THR A 85 -8.94 8.91 9.25
C THR A 85 -7.53 8.39 9.08
N ALA A 86 -7.34 7.10 9.36
CA ALA A 86 -6.08 6.42 9.16
C ALA A 86 -6.28 5.03 8.59
N LEU A 87 -5.45 4.66 7.62
CA LEU A 87 -5.43 3.35 7.00
C LEU A 87 -4.07 2.70 7.26
N LYS A 88 -4.05 1.45 7.73
CA LYS A 88 -2.84 0.63 7.80
C LYS A 88 -3.10 -0.70 7.12
N MET A 89 -2.27 -1.04 6.15
CA MET A 89 -2.23 -2.36 5.55
C MET A 89 -1.01 -3.11 6.07
N GLY A 90 -1.23 -4.35 6.50
CA GLY A 90 -0.16 -5.34 6.66
C GLY A 90 0.31 -5.84 5.29
N ASN A 91 1.18 -6.85 5.29
CA ASN A 91 1.67 -7.48 4.07
C ASN A 91 0.50 -7.97 3.21
N VAL A 92 0.24 -7.25 2.12
CA VAL A 92 -0.78 -7.58 1.14
C VAL A 92 -0.10 -8.11 -0.10
N THR A 93 -0.44 -9.34 -0.45
CA THR A 93 0.09 -10.00 -1.64
C THR A 93 -1.03 -10.11 -2.65
N VAL A 94 -0.77 -9.61 -3.86
CA VAL A 94 -1.64 -9.82 -5.02
C VAL A 94 -0.84 -10.61 -6.04
N SER A 95 -1.19 -11.89 -6.20
CA SER A 95 -0.61 -12.73 -7.25
C SER A 95 -1.60 -12.84 -8.42
N THR A 96 -1.08 -12.66 -9.63
CA THR A 96 -1.86 -12.78 -10.87
C THR A 96 -1.68 -14.19 -11.43
N GLU A 97 -2.77 -14.94 -11.63
CA GLU A 97 -2.66 -16.29 -12.25
C GLU A 97 -2.80 -16.26 -13.78
N VAL A 98 -3.45 -15.24 -14.36
CA VAL A 98 -3.62 -15.06 -15.82
C VAL A 98 -3.92 -13.57 -16.11
N VAL A 99 -3.24 -12.97 -17.10
CA VAL A 99 -3.63 -11.67 -17.68
C VAL A 99 -3.76 -11.86 -19.19
N SER A 100 -4.95 -11.61 -19.76
CA SER A 100 -5.14 -11.53 -21.22
C SER A 100 -5.33 -10.08 -21.66
N GLY A 101 -4.34 -9.48 -22.33
CA GLY A 101 -4.42 -8.11 -22.86
C GLY A 101 -3.10 -7.54 -23.39
N SER A 102 -3.16 -6.46 -24.18
CA SER A 102 -2.02 -5.86 -24.91
C SER A 102 -1.15 -4.87 -24.11
N PHE A 103 -1.30 -4.83 -22.78
CA PHE A 103 -0.44 -4.07 -21.85
C PHE A 103 0.17 -5.06 -20.87
N ALA A 104 1.38 -5.53 -21.15
CA ALA A 104 2.04 -6.58 -20.38
C ALA A 104 2.81 -6.00 -19.18
N LEU A 105 2.07 -5.52 -18.17
CA LEU A 105 2.57 -5.52 -16.79
C LEU A 105 2.26 -6.92 -16.24
N THR A 106 3.26 -7.79 -16.27
CA THR A 106 3.16 -9.19 -15.88
C THR A 106 3.97 -9.37 -14.62
N GLY A 107 3.33 -9.70 -13.50
CA GLY A 107 4.09 -9.96 -12.29
C GLY A 107 3.26 -10.10 -11.04
N ASP A 108 3.92 -10.60 -10.00
CA ASP A 108 3.38 -10.59 -8.65
C ASP A 108 3.69 -9.24 -8.00
N LEU A 109 2.63 -8.53 -7.59
CA LEU A 109 2.73 -7.29 -6.85
C LEU A 109 2.50 -7.58 -5.36
N THR A 110 3.52 -7.29 -4.56
CA THR A 110 3.39 -7.30 -3.10
C THR A 110 3.40 -5.88 -2.59
N ILE A 111 2.35 -5.50 -1.85
CA ILE A 111 2.30 -4.28 -1.06
C ILE A 111 2.67 -4.68 0.36
N SER A 112 3.92 -4.46 0.75
CA SER A 112 4.40 -4.77 2.09
C SER A 112 3.86 -3.79 3.14
N ARG A 113 3.61 -2.53 2.73
CA ARG A 113 3.10 -1.49 3.62
C ARG A 113 2.27 -0.49 2.82
N LEU A 114 1.06 -0.19 3.29
CA LEU A 114 0.33 1.01 2.87
C LEU A 114 -0.24 1.68 4.13
N GLU A 115 0.19 2.90 4.36
CA GLU A 115 -0.25 3.71 5.47
C GLU A 115 -0.73 5.05 4.96
N MET A 116 -1.91 5.47 5.39
CA MET A 116 -2.47 6.79 5.09
C MET A 116 -2.94 7.44 6.37
N ASN A 117 -2.66 8.72 6.54
CA ASN A 117 -3.19 9.52 7.65
C ASN A 117 -3.77 10.80 7.05
N ASN A 118 -5.05 11.06 7.31
CA ASN A 118 -5.77 12.17 6.70
C ASN A 118 -6.52 12.97 7.78
N GLY A 119 -6.44 14.30 7.67
CA GLY A 119 -7.38 15.21 8.32
C GLY A 119 -8.69 15.33 7.54
N ALA A 120 -9.59 16.18 8.01
CA ALA A 120 -10.91 16.40 7.42
C ALA A 120 -10.85 16.92 5.97
N THR A 121 -9.77 17.63 5.62
CA THR A 121 -9.47 18.12 4.28
C THR A 121 -7.99 17.86 3.96
N PRO A 122 -7.56 17.93 2.69
CA PRO A 122 -6.16 17.69 2.31
C PRO A 122 -5.15 18.63 2.99
N THR A 123 -5.58 19.81 3.42
CA THR A 123 -4.74 20.83 4.09
C THR A 123 -4.98 20.93 5.59
N ALA A 124 -5.95 20.17 6.12
CA ALA A 124 -6.17 20.13 7.56
C ALA A 124 -5.02 19.37 8.24
N PRO A 125 -4.62 19.78 9.47
CA PRO A 125 -3.69 19.00 10.27
C PRO A 125 -4.16 17.55 10.40
N ARG A 126 -3.21 16.61 10.37
CA ARG A 126 -3.47 15.20 10.62
C ARG A 126 -3.31 14.90 12.10
N LEU A 127 -3.92 13.82 12.56
CA LEU A 127 -3.82 13.40 13.95
C LEU A 127 -2.45 12.75 14.23
N ASP A 128 -1.85 13.08 15.37
CA ASP A 128 -0.80 12.25 15.96
C ASP A 128 -1.44 11.10 16.74
N TRP A 129 -1.66 9.97 16.06
CA TRP A 129 -2.32 8.80 16.61
C TRP A 129 -1.57 8.18 17.78
N THR A 130 -0.27 8.47 17.93
CA THR A 130 0.56 7.98 19.04
C THR A 130 0.31 8.73 20.34
N LYS A 131 -0.38 9.88 20.29
CA LYS A 131 -0.64 10.77 21.45
C LYS A 131 -2.11 11.10 21.66
N ALA A 132 -2.99 10.64 20.77
CA ALA A 132 -4.34 11.13 20.69
C ALA A 132 -5.29 10.60 21.78
N PHE A 133 -5.06 9.38 22.26
CA PHE A 133 -6.02 8.65 23.07
C PHE A 133 -5.45 8.25 24.42
N ASP A 134 -6.29 8.28 25.44
CA ASP A 134 -6.07 7.66 26.75
C ASP A 134 -7.32 6.81 27.01
N PHE A 135 -7.27 5.52 26.66
CA PHE A 135 -8.44 4.65 26.70
C PHE A 135 -8.80 4.21 28.11
N ASN A 136 -7.81 4.18 29.01
CA ASN A 136 -7.97 3.70 30.38
C ASN A 136 -8.08 4.83 31.42
N GLY A 137 -7.83 6.09 31.03
CA GLY A 137 -7.91 7.28 31.87
C GLY A 137 -6.76 7.41 32.87
N ASP A 138 -5.61 6.78 32.62
CA ASP A 138 -4.46 6.79 33.53
C ASP A 138 -3.49 7.95 33.29
N GLY A 139 -3.73 8.76 32.26
CA GLY A 139 -2.88 9.90 31.85
C GLY A 139 -1.75 9.51 30.89
N THR A 140 -1.56 8.23 30.60
CA THR A 140 -0.66 7.72 29.56
C THR A 140 -1.43 7.55 28.27
N LYS A 141 -0.81 7.92 27.14
CA LYS A 141 -1.46 7.76 25.83
C LYS A 141 -1.39 6.31 25.36
N ASP A 142 -2.50 5.80 24.88
CA ASP A 142 -2.68 4.45 24.36
C ASP A 142 -2.72 4.42 22.83
N LEU A 143 -2.26 3.32 22.27
CA LEU A 143 -2.26 3.09 20.83
C LEU A 143 -3.55 2.40 20.39
N LEU A 144 -4.22 2.93 19.38
CA LEU A 144 -5.38 2.29 18.78
C LEU A 144 -4.94 1.10 17.90
N ASP A 145 -5.32 -0.11 18.29
CA ASP A 145 -5.07 -1.33 17.51
C ASP A 145 -6.39 -2.04 17.15
N PRO A 146 -7.00 -1.74 15.98
CA PRO A 146 -8.19 -2.43 15.53
C PRO A 146 -7.97 -3.94 15.29
N GLY A 147 -6.75 -4.35 14.96
CA GLY A 147 -6.43 -5.74 14.64
C GLY A 147 -6.45 -6.67 15.86
N ALA A 148 -6.24 -6.12 17.06
CA ALA A 148 -6.38 -6.84 18.32
C ALA A 148 -7.82 -7.39 18.55
N ALA A 149 -8.83 -6.77 17.91
CA ALA A 149 -10.23 -7.17 18.02
C ALA A 149 -10.65 -8.25 17.00
N LEU A 150 -9.77 -8.66 16.09
CA LEU A 150 -10.06 -9.74 15.14
C LEU A 150 -10.30 -11.07 15.87
N PRO A 151 -11.14 -11.98 15.33
CA PRO A 151 -11.32 -13.34 15.85
C PRO A 151 -9.99 -14.08 16.07
N THR A 152 -9.06 -13.94 15.11
CA THR A 152 -7.64 -14.23 15.32
C THR A 152 -6.90 -12.90 15.43
N PRO A 153 -6.51 -12.47 16.64
CA PRO A 153 -5.85 -11.17 16.82
C PRO A 153 -4.57 -11.05 15.99
N VAL A 154 -4.41 -9.92 15.33
CA VAL A 154 -3.19 -9.54 14.59
C VAL A 154 -2.86 -8.11 14.97
N ALA A 155 -1.59 -7.83 15.30
CA ALA A 155 -1.17 -6.47 15.62
C ALA A 155 -1.30 -5.56 14.39
N LEU A 156 -2.22 -4.61 14.42
CA LEU A 156 -2.38 -3.54 13.41
C LEU A 156 -2.51 -2.17 14.09
N PRO A 157 -1.56 -1.79 14.97
CA PRO A 157 -1.62 -0.51 15.64
C PRO A 157 -1.51 0.65 14.65
N ILE A 158 -2.35 1.67 14.83
CA ILE A 158 -2.28 2.93 14.10
C ILE A 158 -1.28 3.86 14.81
N ASP A 159 -0.01 3.79 14.40
CA ASP A 159 1.15 4.42 15.03
C ASP A 159 1.68 5.64 14.26
N PHE A 160 0.77 6.40 13.65
CA PHE A 160 1.13 7.48 12.74
C PHE A 160 1.32 8.79 13.48
N ASN A 161 2.44 9.46 13.22
CA ASN A 161 2.59 10.86 13.59
C ASN A 161 1.79 11.77 12.62
N GLN A 162 1.57 13.02 13.04
CA GLN A 162 0.86 14.01 12.22
C GLN A 162 1.56 14.33 10.89
N GLY A 163 2.89 14.16 10.81
CA GLY A 163 3.65 14.46 9.61
C GLY A 163 3.52 13.43 8.49
N LEU A 164 3.04 12.21 8.77
CA LEU A 164 2.82 11.20 7.74
C LEU A 164 1.56 11.51 6.95
N SER A 165 1.62 11.51 5.61
CA SER A 165 0.44 11.52 4.72
C SER A 165 0.20 10.15 4.13
N LEU A 166 1.25 9.63 3.49
CA LEU A 166 1.25 8.38 2.76
C LEU A 166 2.59 7.69 2.98
N LEU A 167 2.56 6.39 3.23
CA LEU A 167 3.72 5.53 3.07
C LEU A 167 3.26 4.27 2.34
N LEU A 168 3.83 4.03 1.16
CA LEU A 168 3.56 2.88 0.34
C LEU A 168 4.89 2.18 0.03
N SER A 169 5.00 0.88 0.29
CA SER A 169 6.16 0.11 -0.13
C SER A 169 5.78 -1.31 -0.50
N GLY A 170 6.65 -1.92 -1.30
CA GLY A 170 6.36 -3.21 -1.87
C GLY A 170 7.45 -3.70 -2.80
N SER A 171 7.12 -4.76 -3.52
CA SER A 171 7.94 -5.31 -4.58
C SER A 171 7.08 -5.70 -5.77
N VAL A 172 7.68 -5.66 -6.95
CA VAL A 172 7.13 -6.27 -8.15
C VAL A 172 8.13 -7.30 -8.64
N SER A 173 7.65 -8.49 -8.96
CA SER A 173 8.45 -9.54 -9.57
C SER A 173 7.79 -9.96 -10.86
N GLY A 174 8.53 -9.91 -11.97
CA GLY A 174 7.96 -10.23 -13.27
C GLY A 174 7.70 -11.73 -13.43
N ASN A 175 6.62 -12.05 -14.14
CA ASN A 175 6.26 -13.41 -14.57
C ASN A 175 5.99 -13.47 -16.08
N GLY A 176 6.39 -12.43 -16.81
CA GLY A 176 6.19 -12.30 -18.24
C GLY A 176 7.28 -12.98 -19.06
N ILE A 177 6.86 -13.57 -20.17
CA ILE A 177 7.72 -14.22 -21.16
C ILE A 177 8.34 -13.16 -22.09
N VAL A 178 9.63 -13.27 -22.38
CA VAL A 178 10.36 -12.34 -23.27
C VAL A 178 11.00 -13.11 -24.43
N GLY A 179 10.45 -12.95 -25.63
CA GLY A 179 11.03 -13.52 -26.85
C GLY A 179 10.50 -14.91 -27.21
N VAL A 180 11.19 -15.59 -28.12
CA VAL A 180 11.00 -17.01 -28.46
C VAL A 180 12.28 -17.74 -28.03
N ASP A 181 12.15 -18.91 -27.40
CA ASP A 181 13.23 -19.76 -26.87
C ASP A 181 14.44 -19.84 -27.83
N ASP A 182 15.64 -19.50 -27.33
CA ASP A 182 16.91 -19.46 -28.09
C ASP A 182 17.71 -20.78 -27.95
N THR A 183 17.14 -21.85 -27.39
CA THR A 183 17.85 -23.13 -27.19
C THR A 183 17.31 -24.35 -27.95
N ASP A 184 16.11 -24.30 -28.55
CA ASP A 184 15.57 -25.39 -29.38
C ASP A 184 15.39 -24.98 -30.86
N PRO A 185 16.31 -25.39 -31.77
CA PRO A 185 16.20 -25.04 -33.19
C PRO A 185 15.00 -25.71 -33.90
N ASP A 186 14.35 -26.70 -33.27
CA ASP A 186 13.30 -27.51 -33.91
C ASP A 186 11.91 -27.33 -33.27
N ARG A 187 11.72 -26.37 -32.33
CA ARG A 187 10.45 -26.28 -31.59
C ARG A 187 9.88 -24.86 -31.51
N PHE A 188 8.80 -24.65 -32.24
CA PHE A 188 7.88 -23.52 -32.06
C PHE A 188 6.98 -23.75 -30.84
N THR A 189 7.57 -23.96 -29.67
CA THR A 189 6.82 -23.98 -28.41
C THR A 189 7.45 -22.97 -27.47
N ILE A 190 6.63 -22.07 -26.95
CA ILE A 190 6.96 -21.23 -25.81
C ILE A 190 7.38 -22.18 -24.68
N ASP A 191 8.65 -22.16 -24.29
CA ASP A 191 9.15 -22.88 -23.12
C ASP A 191 9.05 -21.94 -21.91
N PRO A 192 8.10 -22.16 -20.98
CA PRO A 192 7.94 -21.31 -19.80
C PRO A 192 9.07 -21.48 -18.76
N ASP A 193 10.06 -22.35 -18.99
CA ASP A 193 11.15 -22.65 -18.07
C ASP A 193 12.51 -21.95 -18.42
N ASP A 194 12.55 -21.00 -19.37
CA ASP A 194 13.74 -20.16 -19.61
C ASP A 194 13.95 -19.17 -18.44
N PRO A 195 15.11 -19.16 -17.74
CA PRO A 195 15.40 -18.22 -16.65
C PRO A 195 15.33 -16.73 -17.06
N ASP A 196 15.22 -16.39 -18.34
CA ASP A 196 15.02 -15.04 -18.86
C ASP A 196 13.54 -14.57 -18.90
N ASP A 197 12.57 -15.46 -18.65
CA ASP A 197 11.12 -15.22 -18.67
C ASP A 197 10.55 -14.67 -17.35
N THR A 198 11.05 -13.51 -16.94
CA THR A 198 10.54 -12.79 -15.75
C THR A 198 10.31 -11.31 -16.01
N ALA A 199 9.86 -10.93 -17.22
CA ALA A 199 9.54 -9.54 -17.52
C ALA A 199 8.44 -9.00 -16.61
N PHE A 200 8.71 -7.87 -15.97
CA PHE A 200 7.70 -7.07 -15.27
C PHE A 200 7.27 -5.84 -16.06
N LEU A 201 8.09 -5.37 -17.00
CA LEU A 201 7.73 -4.24 -17.85
C LEU A 201 8.24 -4.46 -19.27
N THR A 202 7.32 -4.43 -20.24
CA THR A 202 7.66 -4.39 -21.66
C THR A 202 6.97 -3.22 -22.34
N VAL A 203 7.77 -2.28 -22.88
CA VAL A 203 7.28 -1.09 -23.60
C VAL A 203 8.17 -0.86 -24.81
N ALA A 204 7.55 -0.78 -25.99
CA ALA A 204 8.19 -0.34 -27.24
C ALA A 204 9.53 -1.05 -27.55
N GLY A 205 9.62 -2.36 -27.32
CA GLY A 205 10.83 -3.16 -27.60
C GLY A 205 11.88 -3.16 -26.47
N VAL A 206 11.61 -2.48 -25.36
CA VAL A 206 12.41 -2.53 -24.14
C VAL A 206 11.72 -3.42 -23.13
N SER A 207 12.46 -4.40 -22.59
CA SER A 207 11.97 -5.29 -21.52
C SER A 207 12.86 -5.22 -20.29
N LEU A 208 12.23 -5.11 -19.12
CA LEU A 208 12.87 -5.26 -17.81
C LEU A 208 12.36 -6.53 -17.16
N SER A 209 13.29 -7.43 -16.84
CA SER A 209 13.01 -8.73 -16.21
C SER A 209 13.66 -8.85 -14.84
N GLY A 210 12.97 -9.47 -13.89
CA GLY A 210 13.44 -9.71 -12.53
C GLY A 210 12.52 -9.10 -11.48
N SER A 211 13.09 -8.73 -10.34
CA SER A 211 12.34 -8.19 -9.21
C SER A 211 12.93 -6.88 -8.72
N VAL A 212 12.06 -5.92 -8.40
CA VAL A 212 12.44 -4.64 -7.79
C VAL A 212 11.56 -4.33 -6.60
N SER A 213 12.17 -3.77 -5.56
CA SER A 213 11.45 -3.19 -4.43
C SER A 213 11.27 -1.69 -4.62
N PHE A 214 10.15 -1.16 -4.18
CA PHE A 214 9.86 0.26 -4.24
C PHE A 214 9.34 0.79 -2.90
N ALA A 215 9.54 2.08 -2.69
CA ALA A 215 8.91 2.82 -1.59
C ALA A 215 8.56 4.24 -2.03
N VAL A 216 7.40 4.72 -1.60
CA VAL A 216 6.91 6.08 -1.75
C VAL A 216 6.49 6.58 -0.39
N ALA A 217 6.99 7.72 0.03
CA ALA A 217 6.53 8.38 1.24
C ALA A 217 6.23 9.85 0.98
N ILE A 218 5.07 10.30 1.44
CA ILE A 218 4.66 11.70 1.45
C ILE A 218 4.53 12.14 2.89
N ARG A 219 5.23 13.22 3.24
CA ARG A 219 5.26 13.76 4.59
C ARG A 219 5.16 15.28 4.56
N ASP A 220 4.57 15.84 5.61
CA ASP A 220 4.68 17.26 5.89
C ASP A 220 5.99 17.47 6.68
N VAL A 221 6.79 18.45 6.26
CA VAL A 221 8.07 18.81 6.86
C VAL A 221 8.16 20.32 7.04
N ASP A 222 8.77 20.72 8.15
CA ASP A 222 9.09 22.12 8.39
C ASP A 222 10.49 22.40 7.84
N LEU A 223 10.57 23.35 6.91
CA LEU A 223 11.82 23.88 6.40
C LEU A 223 12.02 25.25 7.01
N ALA A 224 13.26 25.61 7.36
CA ALA A 224 13.59 26.74 8.22
C ALA A 224 12.74 28.02 8.08
N ALA A 225 12.36 28.44 6.86
CA ALA A 225 11.56 29.64 6.59
C ALA A 225 10.15 29.37 6.03
N GLN A 226 9.76 28.11 5.87
CA GLN A 226 8.49 27.66 5.30
C GLN A 226 7.96 26.46 6.09
N ASP A 227 6.89 26.70 6.84
CA ASP A 227 6.17 25.64 7.57
C ASP A 227 5.30 24.84 6.60
N ASN A 228 5.14 23.55 6.87
CA ASN A 228 4.26 22.63 6.13
C ASN A 228 4.62 22.44 4.64
N ALA A 229 5.90 22.30 4.30
CA ALA A 229 6.29 21.82 2.98
C ALA A 229 5.94 20.32 2.83
N THR A 230 5.58 19.89 1.62
CA THR A 230 5.34 18.48 1.32
C THR A 230 6.61 17.83 0.79
N LEU A 231 7.18 16.88 1.53
CA LEU A 231 8.27 16.03 1.07
C LEU A 231 7.70 14.74 0.49
N THR A 232 7.87 14.57 -0.83
CA THR A 232 7.63 13.30 -1.51
C THR A 232 8.96 12.62 -1.77
N THR A 233 9.08 11.36 -1.37
CA THR A 233 10.25 10.52 -1.65
C THR A 233 9.82 9.30 -2.45
N PHE A 234 10.58 8.99 -3.49
CA PHE A 234 10.47 7.77 -4.27
C PHE A 234 11.80 7.02 -4.19
N ALA A 235 11.75 5.73 -3.88
CA ALA A 235 12.91 4.87 -3.91
C ALA A 235 12.62 3.60 -4.71
N LEU A 236 13.60 3.18 -5.50
CA LEU A 236 13.63 1.91 -6.21
C LEU A 236 14.92 1.20 -5.82
N ARG A 237 14.81 -0.07 -5.45
CA ARG A 237 15.94 -0.94 -5.13
C ARG A 237 15.90 -2.19 -6.00
N ILE A 238 17.04 -2.50 -6.59
CA ILE A 238 17.27 -3.74 -7.32
C ILE A 238 17.80 -4.74 -6.30
N ASP A 239 16.94 -5.68 -5.95
CA ASP A 239 17.18 -6.64 -4.87
C ASP A 239 17.80 -7.92 -5.41
N ASP A 240 17.36 -8.30 -6.60
CA ASP A 240 17.89 -9.35 -7.43
C ASP A 240 18.27 -8.76 -8.79
N PRO A 241 19.24 -9.35 -9.53
CA PRO A 241 19.66 -8.81 -10.81
C PRO A 241 18.47 -8.60 -11.75
N VAL A 242 18.36 -7.37 -12.28
CA VAL A 242 17.38 -7.03 -13.30
C VAL A 242 18.04 -7.08 -14.66
N THR A 243 17.42 -7.77 -15.61
CA THR A 243 17.88 -7.80 -17.00
C THR A 243 17.14 -6.75 -17.81
N LEU A 244 17.90 -5.86 -18.45
CA LEU A 244 17.42 -4.92 -19.45
C LEU A 244 17.69 -5.51 -20.84
N ARG A 245 16.64 -5.67 -21.64
CA ARG A 245 16.72 -6.07 -23.04
C ARG A 245 16.24 -4.96 -23.96
N ILE A 246 17.01 -4.68 -25.01
CA ILE A 246 16.66 -3.82 -26.15
C ILE A 246 17.13 -4.52 -27.42
N ASP A 247 16.22 -5.12 -28.16
CA ASP A 247 16.53 -5.98 -29.30
C ASP A 247 17.58 -7.07 -28.94
N THR A 248 18.78 -7.01 -29.53
CA THR A 248 19.88 -7.96 -29.29
C THR A 248 20.78 -7.57 -28.12
N ILE A 249 20.57 -6.40 -27.51
CA ILE A 249 21.37 -5.92 -26.40
C ILE A 249 20.72 -6.38 -25.09
N ALA A 250 21.42 -7.23 -24.35
CA ALA A 250 21.10 -7.58 -22.97
C ALA A 250 22.12 -6.96 -22.01
N ALA A 251 21.64 -6.30 -20.96
CA ALA A 251 22.46 -5.78 -19.88
C ALA A 251 21.90 -6.24 -18.54
N SER A 252 22.77 -6.72 -17.64
CA SER A 252 22.39 -7.06 -16.28
C SER A 252 22.70 -5.91 -15.34
N ILE A 253 21.70 -5.48 -14.58
CA ILE A 253 21.84 -4.55 -13.47
C ILE A 253 21.83 -5.40 -12.21
N THR A 254 23.00 -5.70 -11.66
CA THR A 254 23.17 -6.68 -10.58
C THR A 254 22.82 -6.14 -9.19
N SER A 255 22.85 -4.82 -9.02
CA SER A 255 22.43 -4.13 -7.80
C SER A 255 22.34 -2.63 -8.06
N GLY A 256 21.59 -1.93 -7.23
CA GLY A 256 21.49 -0.47 -7.28
C GLY A 256 20.29 0.04 -6.52
N ALA A 257 20.37 1.28 -6.08
CA ALA A 257 19.23 2.01 -5.55
C ALA A 257 19.15 3.36 -6.25
N LEU A 258 17.94 3.74 -6.65
CA LEU A 258 17.61 5.07 -7.09
C LEU A 258 16.68 5.67 -6.05
N ALA A 259 16.99 6.87 -5.57
CA ALA A 259 16.08 7.66 -4.76
C ALA A 259 15.93 9.03 -5.41
N VAL A 260 14.70 9.53 -5.43
CA VAL A 260 14.36 10.88 -5.84
C VAL A 260 13.53 11.50 -4.73
N ALA A 261 13.82 12.73 -4.38
CA ALA A 261 13.04 13.51 -3.46
C ALA A 261 12.50 14.75 -4.15
N THR A 262 11.28 15.12 -3.80
CA THR A 262 10.65 16.37 -4.22
C THR A 262 10.11 17.07 -3.01
N ILE A 263 10.38 18.37 -2.91
CA ILE A 263 9.84 19.24 -1.88
C ILE A 263 8.94 20.24 -2.59
N ASP A 264 7.66 20.21 -2.24
CA ASP A 264 6.67 21.18 -2.68
C ASP A 264 6.39 22.17 -1.54
N LEU A 265 6.66 23.44 -1.78
CA LEU A 265 6.31 24.52 -0.86
C LEU A 265 4.84 24.93 -1.03
N THR A 266 4.30 25.56 0.00
CA THR A 266 2.91 26.07 0.01
C THR A 266 2.67 27.18 -1.01
N ASP A 267 3.72 27.85 -1.48
CA ASP A 267 3.67 28.85 -2.55
C ASP A 267 3.71 28.25 -3.98
N GLY A 268 3.77 26.92 -4.09
CA GLY A 268 3.85 26.18 -5.34
C GLY A 268 5.26 26.00 -5.89
N THR A 269 6.30 26.47 -5.19
CA THR A 269 7.70 26.23 -5.55
C THR A 269 8.06 24.76 -5.31
N GLN A 270 8.71 24.14 -6.29
CA GLN A 270 9.14 22.75 -6.23
C GLN A 270 10.66 22.62 -6.30
N TYR A 271 11.24 21.83 -5.41
CA TYR A 271 12.65 21.46 -5.42
C TYR A 271 12.81 19.97 -5.67
N PHE A 272 13.86 19.60 -6.42
CA PHE A 272 14.19 18.21 -6.73
C PHE A 272 15.55 17.86 -6.13
N GLY A 273 15.67 16.66 -5.59
CA GLY A 273 16.90 16.10 -5.02
C GLY A 273 17.05 14.62 -5.28
#